data_AF-A0A925HLL8-F1
#
_entry.id   AF-A0A925HLL8-F1
#
_cell.length_a   1.000
_cell.length_b   1.000
_cell.length_c   1.000
_cell.angle_alpha   90.00
_cell.angle_beta   90.00
_cell.angle_gamma   90.00
#
_symmetry.space_group_name_H-M   'P 1'
#
loop_
_entity.id
_entity.type
_entity.pdbx_description
1 polymer ?
#
loop_
_entity_poly.entity_id
_entity_poly.type
_entity_poly.pdbx_seq_one_letter_code
_entity_poly.pdbx_strand_id
1 'polypeptide(L)'
;MRQPPLLPSPDSGMIVLSSSARILHINGPARALMSLFGPSHEHWPQMAPESMPSIITEFCLDVLAQLRRRIEAQDWTQFEMRRTCHMVTPSLLLTGFGVPSASNSEIRVVLTLTPLLSTPYAAANARLSHPPTDVHTPSSDVTS
;
A
#
# COMPACT_ATOMS: atom_id res chain seq x y z
N MET A 1 -11.50 -18.66 -3.74
CA MET A 1 -11.86 -17.22 -3.79
C MET A 1 -10.67 -16.47 -4.36
N ARG A 2 -10.76 -15.96 -5.60
CA ARG A 2 -9.68 -15.15 -6.19
C ARG A 2 -9.85 -13.72 -5.70
N GLN A 3 -8.87 -13.19 -4.97
CA GLN A 3 -8.80 -11.77 -4.67
C GLN A 3 -8.83 -11.01 -6.02
N PRO A 4 -9.68 -10.00 -6.20
CA PRO A 4 -9.60 -9.13 -7.37
C PRO A 4 -8.19 -8.53 -7.43
N PRO A 5 -7.59 -8.36 -8.63
CA PRO A 5 -6.36 -7.59 -8.74
C PRO A 5 -6.67 -6.21 -8.14
N LEU A 6 -6.04 -5.91 -7.01
CA LEU A 6 -6.16 -4.61 -6.36
C LEU A 6 -5.54 -3.61 -7.31
N LEU A 7 -6.36 -2.99 -8.16
CA LEU A 7 -5.94 -1.80 -8.85
C LEU A 7 -5.49 -0.82 -7.77
N PRO A 8 -4.27 -0.27 -7.87
CA PRO A 8 -3.81 0.73 -6.91
C PRO A 8 -4.88 1.81 -6.81
N SER A 9 -5.29 2.14 -5.59
CA SER A 9 -6.21 3.25 -5.35
C SER A 9 -5.66 4.52 -6.02
N PRO A 10 -6.48 5.51 -6.39
CA PRO A 10 -5.97 6.75 -6.98
C PRO A 10 -4.91 7.45 -6.11
N ASP A 11 -4.89 7.14 -4.81
CA ASP A 11 -3.93 7.66 -3.84
C ASP A 11 -2.69 6.76 -3.64
N SER A 12 -2.62 5.61 -4.32
CA SER A 12 -1.48 4.70 -4.23
C SER A 12 -0.31 5.18 -5.08
N GLY A 13 0.87 5.24 -4.46
CA GLY A 13 2.13 5.56 -5.11
C GLY A 13 2.81 4.36 -5.74
N MET A 14 3.57 4.59 -6.82
CA MET A 14 4.46 3.61 -7.42
C MET A 14 5.92 4.12 -7.44
N ILE A 15 6.83 3.23 -7.07
CA ILE A 15 8.28 3.40 -7.15
C ILE A 15 8.85 2.21 -7.93
N VAL A 16 9.70 2.46 -8.92
CA VAL A 16 10.47 1.41 -9.61
C VAL A 16 11.92 1.54 -9.20
N LEU A 17 12.52 0.44 -8.76
CA LEU A 17 13.91 0.38 -8.33
C LEU A 17 14.73 -0.57 -9.20
N SER A 18 16.02 -0.28 -9.33
CA SER A 18 17.00 -1.19 -9.94
C SER A 18 17.39 -2.33 -9.00
N SER A 19 18.19 -3.26 -9.50
CA SER A 19 18.79 -4.37 -8.73
C SER A 19 19.71 -3.92 -7.59
N SER A 20 20.15 -2.66 -7.60
CA SER A 20 20.93 -2.00 -6.53
C SER A 20 20.07 -1.09 -5.65
N ALA A 21 18.75 -1.26 -5.67
CA ALA A 21 17.79 -0.44 -4.92
C ALA A 21 17.86 1.08 -5.24
N ARG A 22 18.33 1.47 -6.43
CA ARG A 22 18.27 2.86 -6.89
C ARG A 22 16.90 3.15 -7.50
N ILE A 23 16.30 4.30 -7.14
CA ILE A 23 15.03 4.72 -7.74
C ILE A 23 15.26 5.02 -9.22
N LEU A 24 14.60 4.25 -10.08
CA LEU A 24 14.53 4.49 -11.53
C LEU A 24 13.32 5.36 -11.89
N HIS A 25 12.23 5.21 -11.15
CA HIS A 25 11.01 5.97 -11.35
C HIS A 25 10.26 6.17 -10.04
N ILE A 26 9.64 7.34 -9.88
CA ILE A 26 8.67 7.62 -8.82
C ILE A 26 7.57 8.53 -9.36
N ASN A 27 6.31 8.13 -9.14
CA ASN A 27 5.16 8.92 -9.57
C ASN A 27 4.76 9.98 -8.52
N GLY A 28 3.82 10.86 -8.88
CA GLY A 28 3.34 11.95 -8.00
C GLY A 28 2.82 11.46 -6.64
N PRO A 29 1.85 10.52 -6.61
CA PRO A 29 1.34 9.98 -5.34
C PRO A 29 2.42 9.33 -4.48
N ALA A 30 3.39 8.60 -5.06
CA ALA A 30 4.50 8.05 -4.28
C ALA A 30 5.37 9.14 -3.67
N ARG A 31 5.65 10.24 -4.38
CA ARG A 31 6.39 11.37 -3.79
C ARG A 31 5.64 11.96 -2.59
N ALA A 32 4.33 12.16 -2.71
CA ALA A 32 3.50 12.69 -1.62
C ALA A 32 3.42 11.73 -0.42
N LEU A 33 3.30 10.43 -0.65
CA LEU A 33 3.32 9.45 0.45
C LEU A 33 4.69 9.33 1.10
N MET A 34 5.75 9.46 0.30
CA MET A 34 7.11 9.41 0.83
C MET A 34 7.43 10.66 1.65
N SER A 35 6.77 11.80 1.39
CA SER A 35 6.89 12.99 2.23
C SER A 35 6.31 12.85 3.63
N LEU A 36 5.60 11.77 3.93
CA LEU A 36 5.19 11.47 5.30
C LEU A 36 6.38 11.04 6.18
N PHE A 37 7.50 10.64 5.58
CA PHE A 37 8.71 10.21 6.31
C PHE A 37 9.65 11.37 6.69
N GLY A 38 9.47 12.59 6.18
CA GLY A 38 10.33 13.73 6.50
C GLY A 38 10.13 14.96 5.60
N PRO A 39 11.08 15.90 5.54
CA PRO A 39 11.04 17.05 4.64
C PRO A 39 11.93 16.89 3.39
N SER A 40 12.75 15.85 3.29
CA SER A 40 13.82 15.77 2.28
C SER A 40 13.36 15.48 0.84
N HIS A 41 12.08 15.56 0.49
CA HIS A 41 11.48 14.82 -0.65
C HIS A 41 11.67 15.42 -2.04
N GLU A 42 12.20 16.64 -2.13
CA GLU A 42 12.25 17.41 -3.38
C GLU A 42 13.26 16.88 -4.41
N HIS A 43 14.23 16.05 -3.98
CA HIS A 43 15.34 15.63 -4.85
C HIS A 43 15.22 14.19 -5.38
N TRP A 44 14.07 13.51 -5.23
CA TRP A 44 13.90 12.17 -5.82
C TRP A 44 13.48 12.26 -7.28
N PRO A 45 14.13 11.50 -8.20
CA PRO A 45 14.92 10.27 -7.95
C PRO A 45 16.44 10.44 -7.85
N GLN A 46 16.96 11.67 -7.85
CA GLN A 46 18.41 11.95 -7.95
C GLN A 46 19.19 11.65 -6.67
N MET A 47 18.49 11.40 -5.56
CA MET A 47 19.14 11.01 -4.31
C MET A 47 19.69 9.59 -4.36
N ALA A 48 20.77 9.42 -3.62
CA ALA A 48 21.37 8.12 -3.40
C ALA A 48 20.46 7.23 -2.51
N PRO A 49 20.49 5.90 -2.66
CA PRO A 49 19.62 4.96 -1.92
C PRO A 49 19.62 5.14 -0.40
N GLU A 50 20.74 5.59 0.17
CA GLU A 50 20.89 5.93 1.59
C GLU A 50 19.95 7.06 2.08
N SER A 51 19.35 7.81 1.16
CA SER A 51 18.39 8.87 1.48
C SER A 51 16.94 8.38 1.53
N MET A 52 16.67 7.11 1.16
CA MET A 52 15.36 6.50 1.35
C MET A 52 15.15 6.10 2.82
N PRO A 53 13.91 6.15 3.34
CA PRO A 53 13.61 5.61 4.66
C PRO A 53 14.04 4.15 4.76
N SER A 54 14.76 3.79 5.83
CA SER A 54 15.36 2.46 6.01
C SER A 54 14.36 1.33 5.82
N ILE A 55 13.14 1.49 6.36
CA ILE A 55 12.06 0.50 6.23
C ILE A 55 11.71 0.19 4.77
N ILE A 56 11.80 1.17 3.87
CA ILE A 56 11.55 0.97 2.44
C ILE A 56 12.74 0.29 1.79
N THR A 57 13.96 0.75 2.10
CA THR A 57 15.19 0.15 1.58
C THR A 57 15.30 -1.33 1.97
N GLU A 58 15.09 -1.65 3.24
CA GLU A 58 15.08 -3.03 3.76
C GLU A 58 14.02 -3.89 3.06
N PHE A 59 12.79 -3.38 2.92
CA PHE A 59 11.74 -4.10 2.22
C PHE A 59 12.08 -4.37 0.75
N CYS A 60 12.67 -3.40 0.05
CA CYS A 60 13.14 -3.60 -1.33
C CYS A 60 14.25 -4.65 -1.42
N LEU A 61 15.19 -4.66 -0.46
CA LEU A 61 16.25 -5.68 -0.40
C LEU A 61 15.67 -7.08 -0.16
N ASP A 62 14.65 -7.20 0.69
CA ASP A 62 13.94 -8.47 0.91
C ASP A 62 13.28 -8.99 -0.37
N VAL A 63 12.63 -8.10 -1.13
CA VAL A 63 12.03 -8.44 -2.44
C VAL A 63 13.09 -8.88 -3.44
N LEU A 64 14.23 -8.17 -3.52
CA LEU A 64 15.36 -8.54 -4.38
C LEU A 64 15.92 -9.93 -4.01
N ALA A 65 16.14 -10.18 -2.72
CA ALA A 65 16.64 -11.46 -2.24
C ALA A 65 15.67 -12.60 -2.57
N GLN A 66 14.35 -12.36 -2.41
CA GLN A 66 13.34 -13.35 -2.78
C GLN A 66 13.32 -13.62 -4.28
N LEU A 67 13.42 -12.59 -5.12
CA LEU A 67 13.45 -12.78 -6.57
C LEU A 67 14.70 -13.57 -7.00
N ARG A 68 15.88 -13.24 -6.46
CA ARG A 68 17.13 -13.96 -6.78
C ARG A 68 17.03 -15.46 -6.47
N ARG A 69 16.52 -15.81 -5.27
CA ARG A 69 16.30 -17.21 -4.90
C ARG A 69 15.35 -17.93 -5.85
N ARG A 70 14.31 -17.26 -6.33
CA ARG A 70 13.35 -17.85 -7.28
C ARG A 70 13.96 -18.03 -8.68
N ILE A 71 14.74 -17.06 -9.15
CA ILE A 71 15.50 -17.20 -10.41
C ILE A 71 16.46 -18.38 -10.34
N GLU A 72 17.21 -18.53 -9.25
CA GLU A 72 18.10 -19.67 -9.01
C GLU A 72 17.36 -21.00 -8.99
N ALA A 73 16.16 -21.03 -8.38
CA ALA A 73 15.30 -22.20 -8.33
C ALA A 73 14.52 -22.46 -9.64
N GLN A 74 14.72 -21.65 -10.69
CA GLN A 74 13.93 -21.67 -11.94
C GLN A 74 12.41 -21.58 -11.71
N ASP A 75 12.02 -20.94 -10.61
CA ASP A 75 10.64 -20.68 -10.25
C ASP A 75 10.19 -19.35 -10.86
N TRP A 76 9.53 -19.46 -12.02
CA TRP A 76 9.02 -18.31 -12.78
C TRP A 76 7.65 -17.81 -12.29
N THR A 77 7.16 -18.31 -11.15
CA THR A 77 5.89 -17.83 -10.60
C THR A 77 6.05 -16.39 -10.13
N GLN A 78 5.06 -15.55 -10.50
CA GLN A 78 4.98 -14.20 -9.97
C GLN A 78 4.80 -14.27 -8.46
N PHE A 79 5.50 -13.40 -7.73
CA PHE A 79 5.35 -13.29 -6.29
C PHE A 79 5.14 -11.84 -5.86
N GLU A 80 4.43 -11.71 -4.76
CA GLU A 80 4.13 -10.46 -4.09
C GLU A 80 4.65 -10.57 -2.66
N MET A 81 5.36 -9.54 -2.19
CA MET A 81 5.64 -9.35 -0.78
C MET A 81 4.83 -8.15 -0.29
N ARG A 82 4.36 -8.22 0.96
CA ARG A 82 3.59 -7.15 1.59
C ARG A 82 4.14 -6.87 2.99
N ARG A 83 4.21 -5.59 3.37
CA ARG A 83 4.57 -5.16 4.72
C ARG A 83 3.77 -3.91 5.09
N THR A 84 3.21 -3.88 6.29
CA THR A 84 2.61 -2.65 6.82
C THR A 84 3.68 -1.80 7.50
N CYS A 85 3.77 -0.53 7.12
CA CYS A 85 4.63 0.48 7.70
C CYS A 85 3.80 1.37 8.64
N HIS A 86 4.07 1.26 9.94
CA HIS A 86 3.41 2.05 10.99
C HIS A 86 4.16 3.33 11.38
N MET A 87 5.25 3.65 10.68
CA MET A 87 6.11 4.80 11.01
C MET A 87 5.53 6.15 10.58
N VAL A 88 4.48 6.15 9.77
CA VAL A 88 3.82 7.34 9.24
C VAL A 88 2.31 7.25 9.47
N THR A 89 1.63 8.41 9.43
CA THR A 89 0.17 8.49 9.56
C THR A 89 -0.42 9.14 8.31
N PRO A 90 -1.37 8.48 7.61
CA PRO A 90 -1.85 7.10 7.87
C PRO A 90 -0.74 6.06 7.65
N SER A 91 -0.87 4.88 8.27
CA SER A 91 0.05 3.76 8.01
C SER A 91 0.02 3.40 6.53
N LEU A 92 1.14 2.92 5.98
CA LEU A 92 1.24 2.52 4.58
C LEU A 92 1.33 1.01 4.44
N LEU A 93 0.59 0.45 3.49
CA LEU A 93 0.85 -0.88 2.97
C LEU A 93 1.90 -0.78 1.85
N LEU A 94 3.06 -1.39 2.10
CA LEU A 94 4.11 -1.60 1.13
C LEU A 94 3.82 -2.91 0.41
N THR A 95 3.78 -2.88 -0.93
CA THR A 95 3.65 -4.10 -1.74
C THR A 95 4.74 -4.11 -2.80
N GLY A 96 5.54 -5.18 -2.81
CA GLY A 96 6.75 -5.28 -3.64
C GLY A 96 6.70 -6.49 -4.55
N PHE A 97 7.12 -6.29 -5.80
CA PHE A 97 7.18 -7.32 -6.84
C PHE A 97 8.54 -7.28 -7.53
N GLY A 98 9.12 -8.45 -7.78
CA GLY A 98 10.30 -8.59 -8.64
C GLY A 98 9.90 -8.74 -10.10
N VAL A 99 10.49 -7.94 -10.99
CA VAL A 99 10.32 -8.03 -12.44
C VAL A 99 11.68 -8.40 -13.06
N PRO A 100 11.85 -9.64 -13.56
CA PRO A 100 13.05 -9.99 -14.31
C PRO A 100 13.02 -9.33 -15.69
N SER A 101 14.13 -8.73 -16.11
CA SER A 101 14.30 -8.26 -17.49
C SER A 101 14.76 -9.40 -18.39
N ALA A 102 14.00 -9.64 -19.47
CA ALA A 102 14.30 -10.71 -20.43
C ALA A 102 15.59 -10.48 -21.25
N SER A 103 16.10 -9.25 -21.30
CA SER A 103 17.18 -8.88 -22.23
C SER A 103 18.57 -8.76 -21.62
N ASN A 104 18.69 -8.58 -20.30
CA ASN A 104 19.99 -8.21 -19.72
C ASN A 104 20.26 -8.73 -18.30
N SER A 105 19.53 -9.76 -17.83
CA SER A 105 19.58 -10.26 -16.44
C SER A 105 19.30 -9.21 -15.35
N GLU A 106 18.90 -8.00 -15.75
CA GLU A 106 18.64 -6.90 -14.83
C GLU A 106 17.31 -7.14 -14.11
N ILE A 107 17.37 -7.14 -12.79
CA ILE A 107 16.20 -7.25 -11.93
C ILE A 107 15.69 -5.85 -11.63
N ARG A 108 14.37 -5.66 -11.73
CA ARG A 108 13.69 -4.47 -11.23
C ARG A 108 12.75 -4.84 -10.09
N VAL A 109 12.58 -3.92 -9.16
CA VAL A 109 11.55 -4.02 -8.14
C VAL A 109 10.49 -2.96 -8.40
N VAL A 110 9.24 -3.38 -8.42
CA VAL A 110 8.10 -2.46 -8.39
C VAL A 110 7.58 -2.45 -6.97
N LEU A 111 7.57 -1.28 -6.36
CA LEU A 111 7.03 -1.03 -5.03
C LEU A 111 5.81 -0.13 -5.16
N THR A 112 4.70 -0.55 -4.56
CA THR A 112 3.52 0.30 -4.39
C THR A 112 3.34 0.70 -2.93
N LEU A 113 3.01 1.97 -2.71
CA LEU A 113 2.69 2.54 -1.41
C LEU A 113 1.19 2.82 -1.37
N THR A 114 0.45 2.16 -0.48
CA THR A 114 -0.99 2.37 -0.36
C THR A 114 -1.33 2.85 1.05
N PRO A 115 -1.95 4.02 1.22
CA PRO A 115 -2.39 4.46 2.54
C PRO A 115 -3.46 3.52 3.09
N LEU A 116 -3.26 3.04 4.31
CA LEU A 116 -4.26 2.29 5.05
C LEU A 116 -5.15 3.31 5.76
N LEU A 117 -6.37 3.48 5.26
CA LEU A 117 -7.38 4.26 5.95
C LEU A 117 -7.65 3.60 7.30
N SER A 118 -7.25 4.27 8.38
CA SER A 118 -7.78 3.98 9.70
C SER A 118 -9.26 4.32 9.63
N THR A 119 -10.14 3.33 9.47
CA THR A 119 -11.58 3.56 9.64
C THR A 119 -11.76 4.22 10.99
N PRO A 120 -12.27 5.46 11.08
CA PRO A 120 -12.51 6.06 12.38
C PRO A 120 -13.49 5.14 13.10
N TYR A 121 -13.10 4.74 14.31
CA TYR A 121 -13.86 3.91 15.25
C TYR A 121 -15.31 4.40 15.46
N ALA A 122 -15.63 5.63 15.05
CA ALA A 122 -16.98 6.20 15.01
C ALA A 122 -18.02 5.39 14.19
N ALA A 123 -17.61 4.67 13.13
CA ALA A 123 -18.56 3.89 12.33
C ALA A 123 -19.03 2.57 12.99
N ALA A 124 -18.32 2.09 14.01
CA ALA A 124 -18.72 0.88 14.75
C ALA A 124 -19.84 1.17 15.76
N ASN A 125 -19.87 2.38 16.35
CA ASN A 125 -20.90 2.76 17.31
C ASN A 125 -22.24 3.16 16.67
N ALA A 126 -22.24 3.62 15.41
CA ALA A 126 -23.48 3.96 14.72
C ALA A 126 -24.36 2.74 14.35
N ARG A 127 -23.81 1.52 14.40
CA ARG A 127 -24.56 0.27 14.13
C ARG A 127 -25.14 -0.41 15.37
N LEU A 128 -24.86 0.11 16.56
CA LEU A 128 -25.42 -0.39 17.83
C LEU A 128 -26.60 0.45 18.33
N SER A 129 -26.97 1.51 17.62
CA SER A 129 -28.08 2.39 18.00
C SER A 129 -29.26 2.21 17.04
N HIS A 130 -30.21 1.37 17.48
CA HIS A 130 -31.63 1.20 17.06
C HIS A 130 -31.99 0.02 16.14
N PRO A 131 -33.22 -0.52 16.26
CA PRO A 131 -33.96 -0.91 17.49
C PRO A 131 -34.68 -2.28 17.29
N PRO A 132 -35.44 -2.81 18.28
CA PRO A 132 -36.77 -3.31 17.89
C PRO A 132 -37.90 -2.97 18.89
N THR A 133 -39.02 -2.48 18.32
CA THR A 133 -40.44 -2.87 18.52
C THR A 133 -41.02 -2.90 19.94
N ASP A 134 -42.29 -2.61 20.24
CA ASP A 134 -43.55 -2.45 19.51
C ASP A 134 -44.56 -2.00 20.58
N VAL A 135 -45.36 -0.93 20.41
CA VAL A 135 -46.70 -0.85 21.05
C VAL A 135 -47.60 0.07 20.22
N HIS A 136 -48.36 -0.55 19.34
CA HIS A 136 -49.79 -0.33 19.06
C HIS A 136 -50.42 1.09 19.21
N THR A 137 -50.82 1.65 18.07
CA THR A 137 -52.05 2.47 17.87
C THR A 137 -53.30 1.55 17.85
N PRO A 138 -54.59 1.99 17.94
CA PRO A 138 -55.14 3.27 17.41
C PRO A 138 -56.39 3.91 18.11
N SER A 139 -56.82 5.08 17.57
CA SER A 139 -58.22 5.58 17.42
C SER A 139 -58.98 6.07 18.67
N SER A 140 -59.84 7.10 18.66
CA SER A 140 -60.56 7.79 17.58
C SER A 140 -60.93 9.23 18.00
N ASP A 141 -61.04 10.11 17.00
CA ASP A 141 -61.81 11.35 17.04
C ASP A 141 -63.30 11.09 17.33
N VAL A 142 -63.95 11.98 18.09
CA VAL A 142 -65.35 12.40 17.87
C VAL A 142 -65.49 13.87 18.29
N THR A 143 -66.02 14.65 17.35
CA THR A 143 -66.40 16.07 17.36
C THR A 143 -67.62 16.38 18.23
N SER A 144 -67.63 17.56 18.87
CA SER A 144 -68.64 18.64 18.72
C SER A 144 -68.31 19.83 19.60
#